data_AF-A0A2D4XBN4-F1
#
_entry.id   AF-A0A2D4XBN4-F1
#
_cell.length_a   1.000
_cell.length_b   1.000
_cell.length_c   1.000
_cell.angle_alpha   90.00
_cell.angle_beta   90.00
_cell.angle_gamma   90.00
#
_symmetry.space_group_name_H-M   'P 1'
#
loop_
_entity.id
_entity.type
_entity.pdbx_description
1 polymer ?
#
loop_
_entity_poly.entity_id
_entity_poly.type
_entity_poly.pdbx_seq_one_letter_code
_entity_poly.pdbx_strand_id
1 'polypeptide(L)'
;MVEFGVFSDRENWLERSWLSHRIGDLFYISHTIVTLWCAILWLGPHQWMWWGVIILYSATEILWFFRGQFCILSDLERYFKGVPRPEDPLNQNFIRRLWYLFFRREISTETAYILTRVWGRLGFSVAIIRLYMGGAF
;
A
#
# COMPACT_ATOMS: atom_id res chain seq x y z
N MET A 1 13.81 -13.91 6.97
CA MET A 1 12.78 -13.11 6.26
C MET A 1 12.10 -14.06 5.30
N VAL A 2 10.76 -14.10 5.25
CA VAL A 2 10.06 -14.90 4.23
C VAL A 2 10.28 -14.22 2.89
N GLU A 3 10.89 -14.94 1.96
CA GLU A 3 11.03 -14.52 0.58
C GLU A 3 9.66 -14.70 -0.10
N PHE A 4 8.85 -13.65 -0.06
CA PHE A 4 7.71 -13.55 -0.97
C PHE A 4 8.27 -13.56 -2.38
N GLY A 5 7.77 -14.44 -3.27
CA GLY A 5 8.35 -14.78 -4.58
C GLY A 5 8.74 -13.65 -5.55
N VAL A 6 8.50 -12.38 -5.19
CA VAL A 6 9.12 -11.20 -5.82
C VAL A 6 10.60 -11.04 -5.46
N PHE A 7 11.01 -11.53 -4.29
CA PHE A 7 12.37 -11.41 -3.81
C PHE A 7 13.19 -12.71 -3.88
N SER A 8 12.60 -13.79 -4.39
CA SER A 8 13.27 -15.10 -4.52
C SER A 8 14.21 -15.15 -5.72
N ASP A 9 13.90 -14.45 -6.83
CA ASP A 9 14.73 -14.46 -8.05
C ASP A 9 15.83 -13.40 -8.00
N ARG A 10 16.77 -13.57 -7.07
CA ARG A 10 17.90 -12.64 -6.89
C ARG A 10 18.82 -12.56 -8.11
N GLU A 11 18.83 -13.57 -8.96
CA GLU A 11 19.65 -13.61 -10.18
C GLU A 11 19.30 -12.49 -11.16
N ASN A 12 18.05 -11.99 -11.13
CA ASN A 12 17.57 -10.93 -12.02
C ASN A 12 17.68 -9.53 -11.41
N TRP A 13 18.27 -9.39 -10.22
CA TRP A 13 18.35 -8.09 -9.56
C TRP A 13 19.53 -7.29 -10.08
N LEU A 14 19.30 -6.00 -10.28
CA LEU A 14 20.38 -5.07 -10.59
C LEU A 14 21.19 -4.79 -9.33
N GLU A 15 22.51 -4.81 -9.44
CA GLU A 15 23.37 -4.36 -8.35
C GLU A 15 23.12 -2.88 -8.04
N ARG A 16 22.89 -2.60 -6.76
CA ARG A 16 22.63 -1.25 -6.25
C ARG A 16 23.54 -0.98 -5.05
N SER A 17 23.90 0.29 -4.88
CA SER A 17 24.71 0.70 -3.72
C SER A 17 23.94 0.53 -2.41
N TRP A 18 24.66 0.40 -1.29
CA TRP A 18 24.06 0.34 0.04
C TRP A 18 23.13 1.53 0.31
N LEU A 19 23.52 2.74 -0.11
CA LEU A 19 22.70 3.94 0.04
C LEU A 19 21.38 3.83 -0.76
N SER A 20 21.43 3.29 -1.97
CA SER A 20 20.23 3.05 -2.78
C SER A 20 19.26 2.10 -2.07
N HIS A 21 19.75 1.00 -1.47
CA HIS A 21 18.90 0.11 -0.68
C HIS A 21 18.23 0.82 0.50
N ARG A 22 18.94 1.72 1.20
CA ARG A 22 18.34 2.52 2.29
C ARG A 22 17.26 3.48 1.81
N ILE A 23 17.45 4.10 0.65
CA ILE A 23 16.39 4.92 0.03
C ILE A 23 15.17 4.05 -0.31
N GLY A 24 15.39 2.84 -0.83
CA GLY A 24 14.31 1.88 -1.06
C GLY A 24 13.55 1.51 0.22
N ASP A 25 14.25 1.33 1.34
CA ASP A 25 13.61 1.08 2.64
C ASP A 25 12.77 2.28 3.11
N LEU A 26 13.20 3.52 2.85
CA LEU A 26 12.40 4.71 3.15
C LEU A 26 11.08 4.72 2.36
N PHE A 27 11.09 4.34 1.09
CA PHE A 27 9.85 4.21 0.31
C PHE A 27 8.94 3.11 0.85
N TYR A 28 9.50 1.97 1.26
CA TYR A 28 8.73 0.91 1.90
C TYR A 28 8.06 1.36 3.20
N ILE A 29 8.81 2.06 4.06
CA ILE A 29 8.30 2.61 5.33
C ILE A 29 7.22 3.65 5.04
N SER A 30 7.46 4.56 4.10
CA SER A 30 6.50 5.60 3.72
C SER A 30 5.20 4.99 3.20
N HIS A 31 5.30 3.97 2.33
CA HIS A 31 4.14 3.24 1.84
C HIS A 31 3.39 2.52 2.96
N THR A 32 4.12 1.95 3.91
CA THR A 32 3.54 1.32 5.11
C THR A 32 2.77 2.32 5.96
N ILE A 33 3.37 3.48 6.24
CA ILE A 33 2.72 4.54 7.00
C ILE A 33 1.44 4.97 6.29
N VAL A 34 1.49 5.32 5.00
CA VAL A 34 0.32 5.74 4.22
C VAL A 34 -0.77 4.67 4.21
N THR A 35 -0.40 3.40 4.05
CA THR A 35 -1.35 2.27 4.05
C THR A 35 -2.06 2.13 5.40
N LEU A 36 -1.31 2.16 6.50
CA LEU A 36 -1.86 2.08 7.86
C LEU A 36 -2.70 3.31 8.22
N TRP A 37 -2.25 4.48 7.77
CA TRP A 37 -2.95 5.75 7.91
C TRP A 37 -4.35 5.63 7.27
N CYS A 38 -4.42 5.30 5.98
CA CYS A 38 -5.70 5.04 5.29
C CYS A 38 -6.54 3.95 5.97
N ALA A 39 -5.91 2.91 6.51
CA ALA A 39 -6.60 1.79 7.14
C ALA A 39 -7.29 2.14 8.45
N ILE A 40 -6.90 3.22 9.15
CA ILE A 40 -7.35 3.52 10.52
C ILE A 40 -8.13 4.85 10.61
N LEU A 41 -7.85 5.86 9.78
CA LEU A 41 -8.37 7.22 10.01
C LEU A 41 -9.87 7.39 9.88
N TRP A 42 -10.55 6.49 9.18
CA TRP A 42 -12.01 6.47 9.13
C TRP A 42 -12.63 6.19 10.52
N LEU A 43 -11.84 5.71 11.50
CA LEU A 43 -12.22 5.56 12.91
C LEU A 43 -11.94 6.83 13.74
N GLY A 44 -11.09 7.74 13.27
CA GLY A 44 -10.67 8.93 14.01
C GLY A 44 -11.69 10.09 14.04
N PRO A 45 -11.28 11.29 14.47
CA PRO A 45 -12.06 12.52 14.40
C PRO A 45 -12.38 12.97 12.95
N HIS A 46 -13.35 13.86 12.76
CA HIS A 46 -13.80 14.34 11.44
C HIS A 46 -12.67 14.91 10.57
N GLN A 47 -11.75 15.69 11.15
CA GLN A 47 -10.60 16.24 10.42
C GLN A 47 -9.69 15.14 9.85
N TRP A 48 -9.50 14.05 10.62
CA TRP A 48 -8.67 12.93 10.20
C TRP A 48 -9.32 12.15 9.07
N MET A 49 -10.65 12.02 9.08
CA MET A 49 -11.40 11.42 7.97
C MET A 49 -11.28 12.24 6.68
N TRP A 50 -11.34 13.57 6.78
CA TRP A 50 -11.15 14.45 5.62
C TRP A 50 -9.78 14.27 4.96
N TRP A 51 -8.71 14.42 5.72
CA TRP A 51 -7.35 14.29 5.19
C TRP A 51 -6.99 12.85 4.81
N GLY A 52 -7.32 11.91 5.68
CA GLY A 52 -6.89 10.52 5.60
C GLY A 52 -7.70 9.65 4.63
N VAL A 53 -8.99 9.95 4.46
CA VAL A 53 -9.90 9.10 3.71
C VAL A 53 -10.46 9.85 2.52
N ILE A 54 -11.01 11.05 2.70
CA ILE A 54 -11.59 11.77 1.56
C ILE A 54 -10.50 12.20 0.57
N ILE A 55 -9.42 12.82 1.04
CA ILE A 55 -8.35 13.30 0.15
C ILE A 55 -7.41 12.15 -0.22
N LEU A 56 -6.77 11.51 0.76
CA LEU A 56 -5.68 10.58 0.52
C LEU A 56 -6.12 9.27 -0.16
N TYR A 57 -7.23 8.66 0.28
CA TYR A 57 -7.73 7.44 -0.36
C TYR A 57 -8.27 7.73 -1.77
N SER A 58 -9.00 8.83 -1.98
CA SER A 58 -9.42 9.24 -3.34
C SER A 58 -8.24 9.49 -4.27
N ALA A 59 -7.19 10.18 -3.79
CA ALA A 59 -5.97 10.38 -4.56
C ALA A 59 -5.28 9.05 -4.91
N THR A 60 -5.32 8.08 -3.99
CA THR A 60 -4.78 6.73 -4.23
C THR A 60 -5.59 5.98 -5.29
N GLU A 61 -6.93 6.05 -5.23
CA GLU A 61 -7.81 5.46 -6.25
C GLU A 61 -7.59 6.08 -7.63
N ILE A 62 -7.45 7.41 -7.70
CA ILE A 62 -7.14 8.13 -8.94
C ILE A 62 -5.78 7.69 -9.49
N LEU A 63 -4.75 7.62 -8.63
CA LEU A 63 -3.42 7.14 -9.02
C LEU A 63 -3.50 5.71 -9.58
N TRP A 64 -4.23 4.81 -8.91
CA TRP A 64 -4.43 3.43 -9.35
C TRP A 64 -5.21 3.32 -10.65
N PHE A 65 -6.17 4.21 -10.89
CA PHE A 65 -6.88 4.28 -12.16
C PHE A 65 -5.92 4.61 -13.31
N PHE A 66 -5.06 5.62 -13.15
CA PHE A 66 -4.12 6.02 -14.21
C PHE A 66 -2.91 5.09 -14.39
N ARG A 67 -2.45 4.42 -13.32
CA ARG A 67 -1.27 3.55 -13.36
C ARG A 67 -1.58 2.06 -13.50
N GLY A 68 -2.82 1.68 -13.80
CA GLY A 68 -3.19 0.28 -13.95
C GLY A 68 -2.98 -0.52 -12.66
N GLN A 69 -3.43 0.02 -11.52
CA GLN A 69 -3.35 -0.58 -10.18
C GLN A 69 -1.93 -0.70 -9.59
N PHE A 70 -0.91 -0.15 -10.24
CA PHE A 70 0.44 -0.08 -9.66
C PHE A 70 0.58 1.09 -8.67
N CYS A 71 1.06 0.81 -7.46
CA CYS A 71 1.46 1.84 -6.51
C CYS A 71 2.85 2.41 -6.82
N ILE A 72 2.95 3.74 -6.96
CA ILE A 72 4.21 4.45 -7.22
C ILE A 72 5.27 4.21 -6.15
N LEU A 73 4.88 4.11 -4.87
CA LEU A 73 5.82 3.89 -3.78
C LEU A 73 6.44 2.48 -3.82
N SER A 74 5.66 1.48 -4.27
CA SER A 74 6.18 0.13 -4.48
C SER A 74 7.12 0.06 -5.68
N ASP A 75 6.81 0.80 -6.75
CA ASP A 75 7.68 0.89 -7.92
C ASP A 75 9.02 1.58 -7.56
N LEU A 76 8.97 2.66 -6.77
CA LEU A 76 10.16 3.36 -6.28
C LEU A 76 11.00 2.49 -5.34
N GLU A 77 10.38 1.81 -4.36
CA GLU A 77 11.08 0.84 -3.51
C GLU A 77 11.87 -0.16 -4.37
N ARG A 78 11.22 -0.76 -5.37
CA ARG A 78 11.82 -1.75 -6.26
C ARG A 78 12.95 -1.17 -7.09
N TYR A 79 12.74 0.01 -7.68
CA TYR A 79 13.75 0.70 -8.47
C TYR A 79 15.05 0.90 -7.67
N PHE A 80 14.94 1.40 -6.44
CA PHE A 80 16.07 1.65 -5.56
C PHE A 80 16.70 0.36 -5.00
N LYS A 81 15.93 -0.72 -4.86
CA LYS A 81 16.43 -2.05 -4.47
C LYS A 81 16.95 -2.90 -5.63
N GLY A 82 16.83 -2.43 -6.88
CA GLY A 82 17.24 -3.17 -8.07
C GLY A 82 16.32 -4.33 -8.43
N VAL A 83 15.10 -4.36 -7.89
CA VAL A 83 14.13 -5.42 -8.13
C VAL A 83 13.32 -5.11 -9.39
N PRO A 84 13.18 -6.05 -10.34
CA PRO A 84 12.37 -5.81 -11.53
C PRO A 84 10.91 -5.52 -11.18
N ARG A 85 10.28 -4.67 -12.01
CA ARG A 85 8.85 -4.39 -11.92
C ARG A 85 8.09 -5.66 -12.32
N PRO A 86 7.04 -6.07 -11.57
CA PRO A 86 6.30 -7.27 -11.92
C PRO A 86 5.43 -6.99 -13.14
N GLU A 87 5.18 -8.02 -13.96
CA GLU A 87 4.30 -7.91 -15.13
C GLU A 87 2.83 -7.72 -14.73
N ASP A 88 2.44 -8.26 -13.57
CA ASP A 88 1.08 -8.17 -13.02
C ASP A 88 1.05 -7.28 -11.74
N PRO A 89 0.13 -6.29 -11.65
CA PRO A 89 -0.12 -5.50 -10.45
C PRO A 89 -0.36 -6.33 -9.18
N LEU A 90 -1.01 -7.49 -9.27
CA LEU A 90 -1.23 -8.39 -8.13
C LEU A 90 0.11 -8.76 -7.50
N ASN A 91 1.12 -9.01 -8.32
CA ASN A 91 2.46 -9.39 -7.90
C ASN A 91 3.27 -8.23 -7.29
N GLN A 92 2.68 -7.07 -6.97
CA GLN A 92 3.33 -6.06 -6.16
C GLN A 92 3.70 -6.59 -4.75
N ASN A 93 2.92 -7.55 -4.22
CA ASN A 93 3.14 -8.28 -2.96
C ASN A 93 3.29 -7.42 -1.69
N PHE A 94 3.25 -6.09 -1.78
CA PHE A 94 3.44 -5.18 -0.64
C PHE A 94 2.52 -5.51 0.55
N ILE A 95 1.22 -5.67 0.31
CA ILE A 95 0.23 -5.97 1.35
C ILE A 95 0.46 -7.35 1.97
N ARG A 96 0.88 -8.36 1.18
CA ARG A 96 1.22 -9.68 1.72
C ARG A 96 2.41 -9.60 2.67
N ARG A 97 3.45 -8.82 2.31
CA ARG A 97 4.61 -8.59 3.20
C ARG A 97 4.19 -7.90 4.48
N LEU A 98 3.35 -6.88 4.36
CA LEU A 98 2.84 -6.12 5.51
C LEU A 98 1.99 -7.02 6.42
N TRP A 99 1.11 -7.83 5.84
CA TRP A 99 0.29 -8.80 6.56
C TRP A 99 1.12 -9.81 7.34
N TYR A 100 2.14 -10.39 6.69
CA TYR A 100 3.05 -11.31 7.36
C TYR A 100 3.87 -10.64 8.45
N LEU A 101 4.26 -9.37 8.28
CA LEU A 101 4.97 -8.62 9.31
C LEU A 101 4.14 -8.52 10.61
N PHE A 102 2.85 -8.22 10.50
CA PHE A 102 1.96 -8.07 11.66
C PHE A 102 1.47 -9.40 12.23
N PHE A 103 1.02 -10.32 11.37
CA PHE A 103 0.29 -11.51 11.79
C PHE A 103 1.11 -12.80 11.71
N ARG A 104 2.31 -12.76 11.13
CA ARG A 104 3.17 -13.93 10.88
C ARG A 104 2.45 -15.06 10.13
N ARG A 105 1.46 -14.70 9.31
CA ARG A 105 0.66 -15.62 8.49
C ARG A 105 0.83 -15.28 7.03
N GLU A 106 0.84 -16.29 6.18
CA GLU A 106 0.86 -16.10 4.74
C GLU A 106 -0.57 -16.00 4.21
N ILE A 107 -0.76 -15.13 3.22
CA ILE A 107 -2.00 -14.99 2.47
C ILE A 107 -1.69 -15.01 0.98
N SER A 108 -2.67 -15.43 0.18
CA SER A 108 -2.55 -15.37 -1.28
C SER A 108 -2.55 -13.91 -1.76
N THR A 109 -1.99 -13.69 -2.94
CA THR A 109 -1.95 -12.37 -3.58
C THR A 109 -3.35 -11.83 -3.87
N GLU A 110 -4.25 -12.70 -4.31
CA GLU A 110 -5.65 -12.36 -4.54
C GLU A 110 -6.37 -11.95 -3.26
N THR A 111 -6.18 -12.70 -2.16
CA THR A 111 -6.76 -12.34 -0.86
C THR A 111 -6.22 -11.00 -0.36
N ALA A 112 -4.92 -10.73 -0.52
CA ALA A 112 -4.33 -9.45 -0.14
C ALA A 112 -4.92 -8.28 -0.96
N TYR A 113 -5.14 -8.49 -2.25
CA TYR A 113 -5.78 -7.51 -3.13
C TYR A 113 -7.22 -7.24 -2.70
N ILE A 114 -8.03 -8.30 -2.54
CA ILE A 114 -9.43 -8.19 -2.10
C ILE A 114 -9.52 -7.48 -0.75
N LEU A 115 -8.69 -7.89 0.22
CA LEU A 115 -8.65 -7.29 1.56
C LEU A 115 -8.42 -5.78 1.47
N THR A 116 -7.45 -5.34 0.68
CA THR A 116 -7.11 -3.92 0.55
C THR A 116 -8.24 -3.12 -0.09
N ARG A 117 -8.86 -3.65 -1.15
CA ARG A 117 -9.98 -3.00 -1.86
C ARG A 117 -11.23 -2.92 -0.99
N VAL A 118 -11.59 -4.02 -0.33
CA VAL A 118 -12.76 -4.07 0.56
C VAL A 118 -12.55 -3.14 1.75
N TRP A 119 -11.38 -3.19 2.39
CA TRP A 119 -11.08 -2.35 3.54
C TRP A 119 -11.10 -0.86 3.19
N GLY A 120 -10.48 -0.49 2.07
CA GLY A 120 -10.49 0.89 1.58
C GLY A 120 -11.90 1.41 1.28
N ARG A 121 -12.72 0.62 0.58
CA ARG A 121 -14.12 0.99 0.27
C ARG A 121 -14.98 1.11 1.52
N LEU A 122 -14.85 0.18 2.47
CA LEU A 122 -15.56 0.25 3.74
C LEU A 122 -15.17 1.50 4.53
N GLY A 123 -13.87 1.76 4.67
CA GLY A 123 -13.38 2.96 5.35
C GLY A 123 -13.90 4.25 4.71
N PHE A 124 -13.92 4.30 3.37
CA PHE A 124 -14.47 5.43 2.62
C PHE A 124 -15.96 5.63 2.85
N SER A 125 -16.77 4.56 2.75
CA SER A 125 -18.21 4.63 3.00
C SER A 125 -18.54 5.06 4.43
N VAL A 126 -17.83 4.49 5.43
CA VAL A 126 -18.02 4.86 6.84
C VAL A 126 -17.64 6.33 7.07
N ALA A 127 -16.53 6.79 6.48
CA ALA A 127 -16.11 8.18 6.60
C ALA A 127 -17.16 9.15 6.03
N ILE A 128 -17.72 8.86 4.85
CA ILE A 128 -18.79 9.69 4.26
C ILE A 128 -20.01 9.75 5.19
N ILE A 129 -20.49 8.60 5.67
CA ILE A 129 -21.67 8.53 6.54
C ILE A 129 -21.43 9.33 7.82
N ARG A 130 -20.26 9.15 8.47
CA ARG A 130 -19.92 9.84 9.71
C ARG A 130 -19.79 11.34 9.52
N LEU A 131 -19.13 11.79 8.45
CA LEU A 131 -19.01 13.21 8.15
C LEU A 131 -20.38 13.85 7.86
N TYR A 132 -21.25 13.14 7.14
CA TYR A 132 -22.59 13.62 6.82
C TYR A 132 -23.48 13.71 8.07
N MET A 133 -23.54 12.64 8.87
CA MET A 133 -24.30 12.61 10.13
C MET A 133 -23.77 13.62 11.15
N GLY A 134 -22.46 13.86 11.14
CA GLY A 134 -21.79 14.80 12.01
C GLY A 134 -21.90 16.27 11.59
N GLY A 135 -22.59 16.58 10.49
CA GLY A 135 -22.68 17.95 9.95
C GLY A 135 -21.33 18.57 9.59
N ALA A 136 -20.33 17.73 9.28
CA ALA A 136 -18.95 18.15 9.01
C ALA A 136 -18.57 17.97 7.52
N PHE A 137 -19.58 17.94 6.66
CA PHE A 137 -19.46 17.98 5.21
C PHE A 137 -19.52 19.42 4.70
#